data_AF-A0A7C2E2M5-F1
#
_entry.id   AF-A0A7C2E2M5-F1
#
_cell.length_a   1.000
_cell.length_b   1.000
_cell.length_c   1.000
_cell.angle_alpha   90.00
_cell.angle_beta   90.00
_cell.angle_gamma   90.00
#
_symmetry.space_group_name_H-M   'P 1'
#
loop_
_entity.id
_entity.type
_entity.pdbx_description
1 polymer ?
#
loop_
_entity_poly.entity_id
_entity_poly.type
_entity_poly.pdbx_seq_one_letter_code
_entity_poly.pdbx_strand_id
1 'polypeptide(L)'
;IVDSVREKIKVINIDGLPMAEKAVEELITPGTYWNPFPRVRYTERPDVAAAHLLDGHVLVLVDTSPSVMILPATFFHHLQHAEEFRQSPTVGVYLRWVRFGGVLLSLFLTPLWLLLALEPGLLPPELKFIGPKKVGEIPLFLQFVMAEVAIDMIRMATIHTPSPIATSTGIIAAVLLGELASRVGLFIPEVTLYTATAAIGTFLTPSFELAQANRLLRLFILILTGFFRLPGFIAGLALSFVFLVLTRSFGVPYLWPLIPFDLKALGSVIVRPPVAVQRSRPSVLKPLDPDRQPRPAPARKPVSGGRKRPP
;
A
#
# COMPACT_ATOMS: atom_id res chain seq x y z
N ILE A 1 14.02 10.09 -18.31
CA ILE A 1 12.68 9.52 -17.97
C ILE A 1 11.61 10.17 -18.84
N VAL A 2 11.52 11.50 -18.84
CA VAL A 2 10.55 12.25 -19.67
C VAL A 2 10.56 11.81 -21.14
N ASP A 3 11.73 11.78 -21.78
CA ASP A 3 11.81 11.41 -23.21
C ASP A 3 11.36 9.97 -23.47
N SER A 4 11.77 9.02 -22.63
CA SER A 4 11.32 7.63 -22.73
C SER A 4 9.80 7.49 -22.60
N VAL A 5 9.17 8.24 -21.71
CA VAL A 5 7.71 8.25 -21.53
C VAL A 5 7.04 8.88 -22.75
N ARG A 6 7.57 10.00 -23.24
CA ARG A 6 7.08 10.70 -24.44
C ARG A 6 7.16 9.80 -25.68
N GLU A 7 8.27 9.10 -25.88
CA GLU A 7 8.45 8.14 -26.99
C GLU A 7 7.43 7.01 -26.92
N LYS A 8 7.25 6.40 -25.74
CA LYS A 8 6.27 5.32 -25.55
C LYS A 8 4.84 5.77 -25.82
N ILE A 9 4.46 6.97 -25.36
CA ILE A 9 3.12 7.53 -25.62
C ILE A 9 2.91 7.77 -27.13
N LYS A 10 3.92 8.28 -27.85
CA LYS A 10 3.82 8.55 -29.29
C LYS A 10 3.60 7.30 -30.15
N VAL A 11 3.98 6.12 -29.66
CA VAL A 11 3.82 4.85 -30.38
C VAL A 11 2.42 4.25 -30.17
N ILE A 12 1.63 4.79 -29.23
CA ILE A 12 0.26 4.34 -29.00
C ILE A 12 -0.59 4.64 -30.24
N ASN A 13 -1.10 3.58 -30.88
CA ASN A 13 -1.98 3.67 -32.04
C ASN A 13 -3.18 2.73 -31.83
N ILE A 14 -4.27 3.26 -31.27
CA ILE A 14 -5.53 2.56 -30.99
C ILE A 14 -6.72 3.50 -31.22
N ASP A 15 -7.91 2.95 -31.43
CA ASP A 15 -9.11 3.71 -31.83
C ASP A 15 -9.61 4.71 -30.78
N GLY A 16 -9.32 4.47 -29.50
CA GLY A 16 -9.70 5.38 -28.42
C GLY A 16 -9.26 4.90 -27.04
N LEU A 17 -9.31 5.81 -26.06
CA LEU A 17 -8.94 5.56 -24.66
C LEU A 17 -10.13 5.77 -23.71
N PRO A 18 -11.27 5.07 -23.86
CA PRO A 18 -12.46 5.30 -23.03
C PRO A 18 -12.28 4.86 -21.57
N MET A 19 -11.35 3.94 -21.29
CA MET A 19 -10.90 3.56 -19.94
C MET A 19 -9.60 4.29 -19.55
N ALA A 20 -9.44 5.48 -20.15
CA ALA A 20 -8.47 6.55 -19.96
C ALA A 20 -7.07 6.13 -19.46
N GLU A 21 -6.78 6.31 -18.18
CA GLU A 21 -5.41 6.32 -17.67
C GLU A 21 -4.79 4.93 -17.46
N LYS A 22 -5.60 3.89 -17.25
CA LYS A 22 -5.10 2.52 -17.06
C LYS A 22 -4.67 1.89 -18.38
N ALA A 23 -5.47 2.11 -19.44
CA ALA A 23 -5.13 1.67 -20.78
C ALA A 23 -3.80 2.27 -21.26
N VAL A 24 -3.57 3.57 -20.99
CA VAL A 24 -2.29 4.21 -21.30
C VAL A 24 -1.15 3.59 -20.49
N GLU A 25 -1.33 3.32 -19.19
CA GLU A 25 -0.31 2.66 -18.35
C GLU A 25 0.13 1.32 -18.96
N GLU A 26 -0.84 0.47 -19.34
CA GLU A 26 -0.59 -0.85 -19.91
C GLU A 26 0.20 -0.77 -21.23
N LEU A 27 -0.12 0.21 -22.07
CA LEU A 27 0.54 0.41 -23.37
C LEU A 27 1.97 0.95 -23.24
N ILE A 28 2.23 1.84 -22.27
CA ILE A 28 3.60 2.36 -22.02
C ILE A 28 4.46 1.40 -21.18
N THR A 29 3.88 0.32 -20.66
CA THR A 29 4.52 -0.63 -19.76
C THR A 29 4.44 -2.08 -20.28
N PRO A 30 4.92 -2.38 -21.51
CA PRO A 30 4.80 -3.70 -22.11
C PRO A 30 5.53 -4.78 -21.30
N GLY A 31 4.95 -5.98 -21.22
CA GLY A 31 5.53 -7.16 -20.57
C GLY A 31 5.29 -7.28 -19.06
N THR A 32 4.47 -6.40 -18.48
CA THR A 32 4.22 -6.37 -17.02
C THR A 32 2.77 -6.67 -16.63
N TYR A 33 1.98 -7.24 -17.55
CA TYR A 33 0.53 -7.48 -17.40
C TYR A 33 0.15 -8.29 -16.15
N TRP A 34 1.02 -9.18 -15.69
CA TRP A 34 0.76 -10.08 -14.57
C TRP A 34 1.36 -9.61 -13.24
N ASN A 35 1.93 -8.41 -13.17
CA ASN A 35 2.42 -7.85 -11.92
C ASN A 35 1.28 -7.12 -11.20
N PRO A 36 0.81 -7.62 -10.03
CA PRO A 36 -0.26 -6.96 -9.30
C PRO A 36 0.17 -5.63 -8.67
N PHE A 37 1.47 -5.36 -8.50
CA PHE A 37 1.94 -4.16 -7.82
C PHE A 37 1.90 -2.92 -8.75
N PRO A 38 1.25 -1.84 -8.31
CA PRO A 38 1.13 -0.63 -9.11
C PRO A 38 2.47 0.07 -9.27
N ARG A 39 2.87 0.31 -10.53
CA ARG A 39 4.13 0.99 -10.89
C ARG A 39 3.94 2.49 -11.08
N VAL A 40 2.72 2.92 -11.35
CA VAL A 40 2.30 4.32 -11.35
C VAL A 40 1.40 4.58 -10.15
N ARG A 41 1.24 5.84 -9.77
CA ARG A 41 0.29 6.27 -8.75
C ARG A 41 -0.76 7.17 -9.38
N TYR A 42 -2.03 6.87 -9.16
CA TYR A 42 -3.13 7.73 -9.57
C TYR A 42 -3.52 8.70 -8.47
N THR A 43 -3.88 9.93 -8.83
CA THR A 43 -4.41 10.92 -7.90
C THR A 43 -5.47 11.77 -8.57
N GLU A 44 -6.62 11.93 -7.93
CA GLU A 44 -7.64 12.94 -8.27
C GLU A 44 -7.29 14.31 -7.66
N ARG A 45 -6.33 14.35 -6.74
CA ARG A 45 -5.98 15.54 -5.97
C ARG A 45 -4.84 16.33 -6.61
N PRO A 46 -5.04 17.62 -6.95
CA PRO A 46 -4.02 18.44 -7.60
C PRO A 46 -2.85 18.80 -6.67
N ASP A 47 -3.07 18.92 -5.37
CA ASP A 47 -2.01 19.18 -4.38
C ASP A 47 -1.00 18.04 -4.31
N VAL A 48 -1.46 16.79 -4.36
CA VAL A 48 -0.62 15.59 -4.44
C VAL A 48 0.17 15.57 -5.75
N ALA A 49 -0.50 15.86 -6.88
CA ALA A 49 0.16 15.91 -8.18
C ALA A 49 1.30 16.95 -8.21
N ALA A 50 1.02 18.17 -7.71
CA ALA A 50 2.01 19.23 -7.62
C ALA A 50 3.20 18.86 -6.72
N ALA A 51 2.95 18.22 -5.57
CA ALA A 51 4.01 17.77 -4.68
C ALA A 51 4.95 16.75 -5.36
N HIS A 52 4.39 15.79 -6.09
CA HIS A 52 5.21 14.81 -6.83
C HIS A 52 5.96 15.45 -8.01
N LEU A 53 5.35 16.40 -8.72
CA LEU A 53 6.03 17.15 -9.78
C LEU A 53 7.22 17.94 -9.24
N LEU A 54 7.06 18.61 -8.09
CA LEU A 54 8.13 19.33 -7.40
C LEU A 54 9.25 18.40 -6.91
N ASP A 55 8.95 17.12 -6.66
CA ASP A 55 9.93 16.10 -6.30
C ASP A 55 10.70 15.56 -7.51
N GLY A 56 10.27 15.89 -8.73
CA GLY A 56 10.90 15.45 -9.98
C GLY A 56 10.21 14.25 -10.64
N HIS A 57 8.96 13.94 -10.27
CA HIS A 57 8.16 12.94 -10.98
C HIS A 57 7.63 13.50 -12.30
N VAL A 58 7.24 12.60 -13.19
CA VAL A 58 6.52 12.91 -14.43
C VAL A 58 5.03 12.71 -14.18
N LEU A 59 4.23 13.68 -14.58
CA LEU A 59 2.77 13.59 -14.59
C LEU A 59 2.30 13.34 -16.02
N VAL A 60 1.38 12.40 -16.17
CA VAL A 60 0.68 12.14 -17.44
C VAL A 60 -0.81 12.35 -17.18
N LEU A 61 -1.38 13.27 -17.95
CA LEU A 61 -2.82 13.51 -17.97
C LEU A 61 -3.36 12.86 -19.23
N VAL A 62 -4.40 12.06 -19.07
CA VAL A 62 -5.07 11.38 -20.18
C VAL A 62 -6.44 12.01 -20.33
N ASP A 63 -6.78 12.41 -21.54
CA ASP A 63 -8.11 12.92 -21.85
C ASP A 63 -9.16 11.87 -21.45
N THR A 64 -10.33 12.30 -20.98
CA THR A 64 -11.41 11.46 -20.40
C THR A 64 -11.14 10.85 -19.02
N SER A 65 -9.98 11.09 -18.38
CA SER A 65 -9.71 10.66 -17.01
C SER A 65 -10.00 11.74 -15.96
N PRO A 66 -10.64 11.43 -14.81
CA PRO A 66 -10.70 12.32 -13.66
C PRO A 66 -9.43 12.28 -12.78
N SER A 67 -8.44 11.45 -13.12
CA SER A 67 -7.22 11.26 -12.32
C SER A 67 -5.95 11.57 -13.10
N VAL A 68 -4.88 11.92 -12.38
CA VAL A 68 -3.55 12.18 -12.93
C VAL A 68 -2.64 11.00 -12.60
N MET A 69 -1.95 10.48 -13.62
CA MET A 69 -0.97 9.41 -13.47
C MET A 69 0.40 10.00 -13.10
N ILE A 70 0.96 9.57 -11.96
CA ILE A 70 2.28 9.95 -11.45
C ILE A 70 3.26 8.79 -11.68
N LEU A 71 4.38 9.06 -12.34
CA LEU A 71 5.42 8.08 -12.61
C LEU A 71 6.84 8.67 -12.50
N PRO A 72 7.85 7.87 -12.14
CA PRO A 72 7.76 6.52 -11.57
C PRO A 72 7.27 6.55 -10.11
N ALA A 73 6.49 5.56 -9.68
CA ALA A 73 6.13 5.38 -8.27
C ALA A 73 6.87 4.18 -7.65
N THR A 74 7.20 4.30 -6.36
CA THR A 74 7.78 3.21 -5.54
C THR A 74 6.73 2.73 -4.55
N PHE A 75 6.97 1.58 -3.90
CA PHE A 75 6.10 1.07 -2.85
C PHE A 75 5.82 2.12 -1.76
N PHE A 76 6.85 2.87 -1.36
CA PHE A 76 6.72 3.88 -0.30
C PHE A 76 5.95 5.13 -0.74
N HIS A 77 5.95 5.48 -2.02
CA HIS A 77 5.09 6.56 -2.54
C HIS A 77 3.61 6.20 -2.38
N HIS A 78 3.26 4.91 -2.48
CA HIS A 78 1.88 4.44 -2.31
C HIS A 78 1.36 4.51 -0.88
N LEU A 79 2.26 4.43 0.10
CA LEU A 79 1.91 4.49 1.53
C LEU A 79 1.71 5.92 2.06
N GLN A 80 2.08 6.93 1.27
CA GLN A 80 1.90 8.34 1.63
C GLN A 80 0.48 8.82 1.36
N HIS A 81 -0.03 9.66 2.26
CA HIS A 81 -1.33 10.31 2.12
C HIS A 81 -1.26 11.76 2.56
N ALA A 82 -2.06 12.62 1.92
CA ALA A 82 -2.02 14.05 2.13
C ALA A 82 -2.50 14.48 3.53
N GLU A 83 -3.34 13.70 4.21
CA GLU A 83 -3.77 14.00 5.59
C GLU A 83 -2.60 14.13 6.56
N GLU A 84 -1.56 13.32 6.39
CA GLU A 84 -0.34 13.42 7.21
C GLU A 84 0.32 14.78 7.04
N PHE A 85 0.15 15.41 5.88
CA PHE A 85 0.73 16.70 5.55
C PHE A 85 -0.11 17.89 6.01
N ARG A 86 -1.40 17.67 6.31
CA ARG A 86 -2.32 18.70 6.82
C ARG A 86 -2.29 18.84 8.35
N GLN A 87 -1.62 17.91 9.04
CA GLN A 87 -1.43 17.96 10.48
C GLN A 87 -0.04 18.49 10.87
N SER A 88 0.10 18.89 12.14
CA SER A 88 1.41 19.20 12.71
C SER A 88 2.38 18.02 12.50
N PRO A 89 3.70 18.27 12.34
CA PRO A 89 4.64 17.19 12.04
C PRO A 89 4.54 15.99 12.98
N THR A 90 4.41 16.21 14.28
CA THR A 90 4.30 15.16 15.30
C THR A 90 3.04 14.29 15.11
N VAL A 91 1.88 14.91 14.92
CA VAL A 91 0.63 14.19 14.66
C VAL A 91 0.69 13.46 13.32
N GLY A 92 1.28 14.08 12.30
CA GLY A 92 1.51 13.45 11.00
C GLY A 92 2.39 12.20 11.08
N VAL A 93 3.45 12.19 11.90
CA VAL A 93 4.29 11.00 12.14
C VAL A 93 3.48 9.89 12.78
N TYR A 94 2.69 10.22 13.82
CA TYR A 94 1.84 9.24 14.50
C TYR A 94 0.85 8.58 13.54
N LEU A 95 0.11 9.38 12.75
CA LEU A 95 -0.83 8.87 11.74
C LEU A 95 -0.13 7.98 10.71
N ARG A 96 1.08 8.34 10.31
CA ARG A 96 1.90 7.52 9.40
C ARG A 96 2.25 6.16 10.01
N TRP A 97 2.64 6.11 11.28
CA TRP A 97 2.95 4.84 11.95
C TRP A 97 1.71 3.96 12.14
N VAL A 98 0.58 4.55 12.53
CA VAL A 98 -0.70 3.83 12.59
C VAL A 98 -1.03 3.21 11.24
N ARG A 99 -0.84 3.96 10.16
CA ARG A 99 -1.02 3.45 8.80
C ARG A 99 -0.06 2.31 8.49
N PHE A 100 1.24 2.49 8.71
CA PHE A 100 2.22 1.45 8.39
C PHE A 100 1.92 0.17 9.17
N GLY A 101 1.58 0.28 10.46
CA GLY A 101 1.12 -0.84 11.27
C GLY A 101 -0.14 -1.49 10.70
N GLY A 102 -1.14 -0.68 10.32
CA GLY A 102 -2.37 -1.16 9.70
C GLY A 102 -2.15 -1.91 8.39
N VAL A 103 -1.28 -1.41 7.51
CA VAL A 103 -0.93 -2.06 6.24
C VAL A 103 -0.18 -3.37 6.50
N LEU A 104 0.76 -3.40 7.43
CA LEU A 104 1.48 -4.62 7.81
C LEU A 104 0.54 -5.66 8.41
N LEU A 105 -0.33 -5.26 9.34
CA LEU A 105 -1.36 -6.12 9.91
C LEU A 105 -2.29 -6.64 8.81
N SER A 106 -2.70 -5.77 7.88
CA SER A 106 -3.55 -6.18 6.78
C SER A 106 -2.94 -7.33 6.01
N LEU A 107 -1.62 -7.35 5.78
CA LEU A 107 -0.96 -8.30 4.90
C LEU A 107 -0.56 -9.60 5.61
N PHE A 108 -0.05 -9.49 6.85
CA PHE A 108 0.57 -10.61 7.55
C PHE A 108 -0.30 -11.22 8.65
N LEU A 109 -1.31 -10.52 9.17
CA LEU A 109 -2.06 -10.98 10.34
C LEU A 109 -2.79 -12.31 10.09
N THR A 110 -3.55 -12.42 8.99
CA THR A 110 -4.34 -13.64 8.72
C THR A 110 -3.47 -14.85 8.38
N PRO A 111 -2.44 -14.77 7.51
CA PRO A 111 -1.60 -15.94 7.24
C PRO A 111 -0.74 -16.34 8.44
N LEU A 112 -0.20 -15.37 9.19
CA LEU A 112 0.58 -15.67 10.40
C LEU A 112 -0.29 -16.32 11.47
N TRP A 113 -1.50 -15.82 11.69
CA TRP A 113 -2.39 -16.43 12.68
C TRP A 113 -2.81 -17.85 12.27
N LEU A 114 -3.11 -18.08 10.98
CA LEU A 114 -3.37 -19.43 10.46
C LEU A 114 -2.19 -20.37 10.73
N LEU A 115 -0.95 -19.93 10.49
CA LEU A 115 0.24 -20.72 10.78
C LEU A 115 0.32 -21.12 12.27
N LEU A 116 0.15 -20.15 13.17
CA LEU A 116 0.24 -20.38 14.61
C LEU A 116 -0.88 -21.33 15.10
N ALA A 117 -2.06 -21.26 14.49
CA ALA A 117 -3.16 -22.17 14.76
C ALA A 117 -2.89 -23.60 14.25
N LEU A 118 -2.20 -23.76 13.12
CA LEU A 118 -1.87 -25.06 12.53
C LEU A 118 -0.62 -25.72 13.16
N GLU A 119 0.29 -24.91 13.71
CA GLU A 119 1.53 -25.37 14.35
C GLU A 119 1.70 -24.76 15.76
N PRO A 120 0.88 -25.18 16.75
CA PRO A 120 0.95 -24.65 18.11
C PRO A 120 2.30 -24.87 18.80
N GLY A 121 3.11 -25.83 18.32
CA GLY A 121 4.46 -26.10 18.82
C GLY A 121 5.46 -24.95 18.60
N LEU A 122 5.14 -24.01 17.71
CA LEU A 122 5.94 -22.80 17.50
C LEU A 122 5.74 -21.73 18.59
N LEU A 123 4.66 -21.85 19.37
CA LEU A 123 4.29 -20.84 20.37
C LEU A 123 5.04 -21.09 21.70
N PRO A 124 5.70 -20.06 22.26
CA PRO A 124 6.13 -20.08 23.65
C PRO A 124 4.96 -20.36 24.60
N PRO A 125 5.20 -20.94 25.80
CA PRO A 125 4.15 -21.25 26.77
C PRO A 125 3.22 -20.06 27.10
N GLU A 126 3.78 -18.85 27.12
CA GLU A 126 3.09 -17.58 27.39
C GLU A 126 2.07 -17.21 26.31
N LEU A 127 2.24 -17.69 25.08
CA LEU A 127 1.41 -17.37 23.91
C LEU A 127 0.46 -18.50 23.51
N LYS A 128 0.31 -19.54 24.34
CA LYS A 128 -0.60 -20.67 24.08
C LYS A 128 -2.08 -20.31 23.97
N PHE A 129 -2.46 -19.08 24.33
CA PHE A 129 -3.81 -18.58 24.10
C PHE A 129 -4.11 -18.30 22.62
N ILE A 130 -3.08 -18.27 21.75
CA ILE A 130 -3.20 -18.06 20.32
C ILE A 130 -3.56 -19.41 19.66
N GLY A 131 -4.80 -19.52 19.22
CA GLY A 131 -5.33 -20.70 18.54
C GLY A 131 -6.86 -20.72 18.59
N PRO A 132 -7.52 -21.55 17.77
CA PRO A 132 -8.96 -21.65 17.76
C PRO A 132 -9.46 -22.25 19.08
N LYS A 133 -10.28 -21.52 19.84
CA LYS A 133 -10.90 -22.06 21.07
C LYS A 133 -12.03 -23.05 20.78
N LYS A 134 -12.60 -22.95 19.58
CA LYS A 134 -13.66 -23.82 19.07
C LYS A 134 -13.23 -24.40 17.74
N VAL A 135 -13.60 -25.65 17.51
CA VAL A 135 -13.42 -26.30 16.20
C VAL A 135 -14.69 -26.02 15.40
N GLY A 136 -14.57 -25.34 14.27
CA GLY A 136 -15.68 -25.15 13.33
C GLY A 136 -15.92 -26.42 12.51
N GLU A 137 -17.02 -26.48 11.77
CA GLU A 137 -17.36 -27.64 10.93
C GLU A 137 -16.43 -27.78 9.70
N ILE A 138 -15.84 -26.66 9.30
CA ILE A 138 -15.00 -26.54 8.10
C ILE A 138 -13.53 -26.34 8.50
N PRO A 139 -12.55 -26.90 7.76
CA PRO A 139 -11.14 -26.65 7.99
C PRO A 139 -10.79 -25.16 8.08
N LEU A 140 -9.95 -24.81 9.05
CA LEU A 140 -9.62 -23.42 9.38
C LEU A 140 -9.08 -22.61 8.20
N PHE A 141 -8.22 -23.23 7.38
CA PHE A 141 -7.71 -22.63 6.15
C PHE A 141 -8.84 -22.20 5.21
N LEU A 142 -9.83 -23.08 5.00
CA LEU A 142 -10.95 -22.81 4.10
C LEU A 142 -11.86 -21.72 4.66
N GLN A 143 -12.02 -21.64 5.99
CA GLN A 143 -12.74 -20.53 6.63
C GLN A 143 -12.12 -19.17 6.28
N PHE A 144 -10.79 -19.02 6.37
CA PHE A 144 -10.13 -17.77 5.99
C PHE A 144 -10.24 -17.45 4.50
N VAL A 145 -10.10 -18.45 3.62
CA VAL A 145 -10.24 -18.23 2.17
C VAL A 145 -11.67 -17.77 1.84
N MET A 146 -12.68 -18.40 2.43
CA MET A 146 -14.09 -18.00 2.25
C MET A 146 -14.36 -16.61 2.83
N ALA A 147 -13.84 -16.29 4.02
CA ALA A 147 -13.96 -14.95 4.62
C ALA A 147 -13.29 -13.89 3.72
N GLU A 148 -12.13 -14.25 3.16
CA GLU A 148 -11.47 -13.67 1.98
C GLU A 148 -12.44 -13.14 0.91
N VAL A 149 -13.04 -14.12 0.25
CA VAL A 149 -13.94 -13.91 -0.87
C VAL A 149 -15.20 -13.17 -0.42
N ALA A 150 -15.75 -13.49 0.75
CA ALA A 150 -16.96 -12.86 1.28
C ALA A 150 -16.79 -11.35 1.46
N ILE A 151 -15.66 -10.89 2.04
CA ILE A 151 -15.38 -9.45 2.18
C ILE A 151 -15.29 -8.78 0.80
N ASP A 152 -14.78 -9.48 -0.20
CA ASP A 152 -14.71 -8.97 -1.57
C ASP A 152 -16.07 -8.84 -2.23
N MET A 153 -16.91 -9.86 -2.07
CA MET A 153 -18.28 -9.84 -2.56
C MET A 153 -19.05 -8.68 -1.92
N ILE A 154 -18.91 -8.49 -0.61
CA ILE A 154 -19.53 -7.35 0.10
C ILE A 154 -19.01 -6.03 -0.45
N ARG A 155 -17.69 -5.88 -0.63
CA ARG A 155 -17.09 -4.64 -1.14
C ARG A 155 -17.57 -4.33 -2.56
N MET A 156 -17.54 -5.30 -3.47
CA MET A 156 -17.99 -5.15 -4.85
C MET A 156 -19.48 -4.82 -4.91
N ALA A 157 -20.31 -5.51 -4.13
CA ALA A 157 -21.74 -5.21 -4.04
C ALA A 157 -21.98 -3.78 -3.52
N THR A 158 -21.21 -3.34 -2.52
CA THR A 158 -21.36 -2.00 -1.92
C THR A 158 -21.01 -0.89 -2.90
N ILE A 159 -19.97 -1.06 -3.73
CA ILE A 159 -19.57 -0.06 -4.74
C ILE A 159 -20.64 0.09 -5.85
N HIS A 160 -21.36 -0.99 -6.17
CA HIS A 160 -22.47 -0.96 -7.12
C HIS A 160 -23.82 -0.59 -6.50
N THR A 161 -23.88 -0.39 -5.19
CA THR A 161 -25.09 0.00 -4.47
C THR A 161 -25.20 1.53 -4.45
N PRO A 162 -26.39 2.12 -4.73
CA PRO A 162 -26.58 3.57 -4.67
C PRO A 162 -26.16 4.17 -3.32
N SER A 163 -25.44 5.30 -3.38
CA SER A 163 -24.84 5.94 -2.19
C SER A 163 -25.79 6.14 -0.99
N PRO A 164 -27.10 6.46 -1.15
CA PRO A 164 -28.00 6.64 -0.01
C PRO A 164 -28.24 5.37 0.83
N ILE A 165 -28.09 4.19 0.22
CA ILE A 165 -28.34 2.89 0.86
C ILE A 165 -27.08 2.03 1.02
N ALA A 166 -25.95 2.44 0.43
CA ALA A 166 -24.70 1.68 0.49
C ALA A 166 -24.22 1.42 1.93
N THR A 167 -24.30 2.43 2.81
CA THR A 167 -23.86 2.29 4.21
C THR A 167 -24.74 1.33 5.00
N SER A 168 -26.08 1.44 4.87
CA SER A 168 -27.01 0.57 5.60
C SER A 168 -26.93 -0.86 5.10
N THR A 169 -26.90 -1.07 3.77
CA THR A 169 -26.70 -2.39 3.16
C THR A 169 -25.36 -3.01 3.57
N GLY A 170 -24.28 -2.22 3.60
CA GLY A 170 -22.95 -2.68 4.03
C GLY A 170 -22.92 -3.14 5.49
N ILE A 171 -23.54 -2.39 6.41
CA ILE A 171 -23.64 -2.79 7.83
C ILE A 171 -24.46 -4.07 7.98
N ILE A 172 -25.61 -4.15 7.32
CA ILE A 172 -26.46 -5.35 7.36
C ILE A 172 -25.69 -6.55 6.81
N ALA A 173 -25.03 -6.42 5.66
CA ALA A 173 -24.24 -7.49 5.07
C ALA A 173 -23.11 -7.95 6.00
N ALA A 174 -22.32 -7.02 6.55
CA ALA A 174 -21.19 -7.37 7.41
C ALA A 174 -21.63 -8.01 8.74
N VAL A 175 -22.61 -7.42 9.43
CA VAL A 175 -23.04 -7.88 10.76
C VAL A 175 -23.92 -9.12 10.66
N LEU A 176 -24.96 -9.09 9.83
CA LEU A 176 -25.93 -10.18 9.75
C LEU A 176 -25.30 -11.44 9.17
N LEU A 177 -24.52 -11.34 8.08
CA LEU A 177 -23.85 -12.51 7.51
C LEU A 177 -22.75 -13.02 8.44
N GLY A 178 -21.99 -12.14 9.08
CA GLY A 178 -20.96 -12.53 10.04
C GLY A 178 -21.54 -13.26 11.25
N GLU A 179 -22.64 -12.75 11.81
CA GLU A 179 -23.31 -13.36 12.95
C GLU A 179 -23.96 -14.70 12.58
N LEU A 180 -24.71 -14.75 11.47
CA LEU A 180 -25.34 -15.98 11.00
C LEU A 180 -24.28 -17.04 10.67
N ALA A 181 -23.21 -16.68 9.95
CA ALA A 181 -22.12 -17.59 9.63
C ALA A 181 -21.43 -18.14 10.88
N SER A 182 -21.29 -17.35 11.95
CA SER A 182 -20.77 -17.85 13.21
C SER A 182 -21.75 -18.78 13.93
N ARG A 183 -23.04 -18.46 13.91
CA ARG A 183 -24.10 -19.28 14.53
C ARG A 183 -24.27 -20.65 13.87
N VAL A 184 -24.18 -20.73 12.54
CA VAL A 184 -24.24 -22.01 11.80
C VAL A 184 -22.90 -22.76 11.76
N GLY A 185 -21.87 -22.29 12.47
CA GLY A 185 -20.58 -22.98 12.58
C GLY A 185 -19.67 -22.84 11.36
N LEU A 186 -20.01 -21.98 10.39
CA LEU A 186 -19.19 -21.70 9.21
C LEU A 186 -17.89 -21.00 9.58
N PHE A 187 -17.96 -20.01 10.48
CA PHE A 187 -16.82 -19.24 10.96
C PHE A 187 -16.69 -19.29 12.47
N ILE A 188 -15.49 -19.62 12.96
CA ILE A 188 -15.16 -19.41 14.37
C ILE A 188 -14.98 -17.90 14.64
N PRO A 189 -15.27 -17.41 15.86
CA PRO A 189 -15.15 -15.99 16.20
C PRO A 189 -13.78 -15.39 15.89
N GLU A 190 -12.71 -16.17 16.06
CA GLU A 190 -11.34 -15.77 15.77
C GLU A 190 -11.14 -15.44 14.28
N VAL A 191 -11.65 -16.27 13.36
CA VAL A 191 -11.55 -16.02 11.92
C VAL A 191 -12.25 -14.71 11.57
N THR A 192 -13.46 -14.50 12.10
CA THR A 192 -14.21 -13.25 11.89
C THR A 192 -13.42 -12.04 12.41
N LEU A 193 -12.87 -12.13 13.62
CA LEU A 193 -12.09 -11.05 14.25
C LEU A 193 -10.84 -10.68 13.43
N TYR A 194 -10.01 -11.66 13.07
CA TYR A 194 -8.75 -11.39 12.38
C TYR A 194 -8.98 -10.95 10.94
N THR A 195 -9.98 -11.52 10.25
CA THR A 195 -10.31 -11.11 8.88
C THR A 195 -10.90 -9.69 8.86
N ALA A 196 -11.76 -9.33 9.81
CA ALA A 196 -12.27 -7.96 9.95
C ALA A 196 -11.13 -6.96 10.23
N THR A 197 -10.18 -7.34 11.10
CA THR A 197 -9.01 -6.51 11.39
C THR A 197 -8.13 -6.31 10.15
N ALA A 198 -7.89 -7.37 9.38
CA ALA A 198 -7.12 -7.30 8.13
C ALA A 198 -7.83 -6.46 7.06
N ALA A 199 -9.16 -6.51 6.99
CA ALA A 199 -9.96 -5.68 6.10
C ALA A 199 -9.86 -4.20 6.47
N ILE A 200 -9.97 -3.85 7.76
CA ILE A 200 -9.74 -2.47 8.25
C ILE A 200 -8.33 -2.00 7.89
N GLY A 201 -7.32 -2.83 8.10
CA GLY A 201 -5.94 -2.53 7.71
C GLY A 201 -5.77 -2.28 6.20
N THR A 202 -6.57 -2.97 5.36
CA THR A 202 -6.55 -2.79 3.91
C THR A 202 -7.01 -1.37 3.54
N PHE A 203 -8.03 -0.83 4.22
CA PHE A 203 -8.50 0.56 4.02
C PHE A 203 -7.52 1.63 4.52
N LEU A 204 -6.55 1.27 5.36
CA LEU A 204 -5.47 2.18 5.73
C LEU A 204 -4.44 2.36 4.60
N THR A 205 -4.43 1.48 3.59
CA THR A 205 -3.57 1.62 2.40
C THR A 205 -4.11 2.76 1.51
N PRO A 206 -3.37 3.86 1.30
CA PRO A 206 -3.89 5.04 0.60
C PRO A 206 -4.12 4.82 -0.90
N SER A 207 -3.26 4.02 -1.53
CA SER A 207 -3.39 3.66 -2.93
C SER A 207 -4.32 2.46 -3.04
N PHE A 208 -5.44 2.62 -3.74
CA PHE A 208 -6.41 1.55 -3.98
C PHE A 208 -5.77 0.36 -4.69
N GLU A 209 -4.98 0.61 -5.74
CA GLU A 209 -4.29 -0.46 -6.47
C GLU A 209 -3.29 -1.20 -5.59
N LEU A 210 -2.56 -0.50 -4.71
CA LEU A 210 -1.66 -1.15 -3.77
C LEU A 210 -2.44 -2.00 -2.76
N ALA A 211 -3.60 -1.53 -2.30
CA ALA A 211 -4.46 -2.27 -1.39
C ALA A 211 -4.90 -3.60 -2.02
N GLN A 212 -5.30 -3.59 -3.31
CA GLN A 212 -5.64 -4.81 -4.04
C GLN A 212 -4.42 -5.72 -4.25
N ALA A 213 -3.25 -5.15 -4.59
CA ALA A 213 -2.01 -5.91 -4.73
C ALA A 213 -1.62 -6.63 -3.42
N ASN A 214 -1.64 -5.90 -2.31
CA ASN A 214 -1.35 -6.43 -0.98
C ASN A 214 -2.34 -7.52 -0.56
N ARG A 215 -3.62 -7.37 -0.96
CA ARG A 215 -4.64 -8.40 -0.74
C ARG A 215 -4.37 -9.67 -1.54
N LEU A 216 -4.02 -9.57 -2.81
CA LEU A 216 -3.63 -10.74 -3.61
C LEU A 216 -2.39 -11.43 -3.03
N LEU A 217 -1.42 -10.65 -2.56
CA LEU A 217 -0.23 -11.16 -1.87
C LEU A 217 -0.59 -11.90 -0.59
N ARG A 218 -1.49 -11.33 0.22
CA ARG A 218 -2.01 -11.96 1.43
C ARG A 218 -2.69 -13.29 1.14
N LEU A 219 -3.56 -13.33 0.13
CA LEU A 219 -4.25 -14.55 -0.28
C LEU A 219 -3.25 -15.61 -0.76
N PHE A 220 -2.23 -15.21 -1.52
CA PHE A 220 -1.14 -16.09 -1.94
C PHE A 220 -0.39 -16.69 -0.74
N ILE A 221 0.02 -15.87 0.23
CA ILE A 221 0.71 -16.34 1.45
C ILE A 221 -0.22 -17.23 2.28
N LEU A 222 -1.50 -16.86 2.40
CA LEU A 222 -2.52 -17.64 3.11
C LEU A 222 -2.69 -19.04 2.50
N ILE A 223 -2.78 -19.13 1.18
CA ILE A 223 -2.89 -20.39 0.44
C ILE A 223 -1.66 -21.26 0.65
N LEU A 224 -0.45 -20.71 0.48
CA LEU A 224 0.78 -21.46 0.72
C LEU A 224 0.88 -21.93 2.17
N THR A 225 0.49 -21.10 3.13
CA THR A 225 0.47 -21.45 4.56
C THR A 225 -0.55 -22.55 4.85
N GLY A 226 -1.73 -22.52 4.23
CA GLY A 226 -2.77 -23.53 4.39
C GLY A 226 -2.32 -24.92 3.92
N PHE A 227 -1.65 -25.00 2.76
CA PHE A 227 -1.19 -26.26 2.20
C PHE A 227 0.14 -26.76 2.76
N PHE A 228 1.10 -25.87 2.98
CA PHE A 228 2.48 -26.22 3.32
C PHE A 228 2.92 -25.72 4.70
N ARG A 229 2.02 -25.16 5.51
CA ARG A 229 2.27 -24.70 6.89
C ARG A 229 3.49 -23.76 6.97
N LEU A 230 4.45 -24.02 7.87
CA LEU A 230 5.62 -23.17 8.08
C LEU A 230 6.49 -23.02 6.82
N PRO A 231 6.89 -24.09 6.10
CA PRO A 231 7.57 -23.97 4.81
C PRO A 231 6.80 -23.08 3.82
N GLY A 232 5.48 -23.24 3.74
CA GLY A 232 4.61 -22.44 2.86
C GLY A 232 4.61 -20.97 3.20
N PHE A 233 4.48 -20.64 4.49
CA PHE A 233 4.52 -19.27 4.97
C PHE A 233 5.86 -18.60 4.64
N ILE A 234 6.99 -19.25 4.96
CA ILE A 234 8.33 -18.72 4.68
C ILE A 234 8.56 -18.57 3.17
N ALA A 235 8.19 -19.57 2.37
CA ALA A 235 8.30 -19.50 0.91
C ALA A 235 7.43 -18.37 0.35
N GLY A 236 6.20 -18.22 0.84
CA GLY A 236 5.30 -17.14 0.45
C GLY A 236 5.90 -15.76 0.73
N LEU A 237 6.46 -15.55 1.93
CA LEU A 237 7.17 -14.32 2.28
C LEU A 237 8.38 -14.07 1.39
N ALA A 238 9.23 -15.08 1.19
CA ALA A 238 10.45 -14.96 0.40
C ALA A 238 10.14 -14.64 -1.07
N LEU A 239 9.21 -15.37 -1.69
CA LEU A 239 8.79 -15.14 -3.07
C LEU A 239 8.18 -13.75 -3.24
N SER A 240 7.31 -13.34 -2.32
CA SER A 240 6.72 -12.00 -2.29
C SER A 240 7.79 -10.91 -2.24
N PHE A 241 8.78 -11.08 -1.37
CA PHE A 241 9.88 -10.12 -1.21
C PHE A 241 10.76 -10.06 -2.46
N VAL A 242 11.17 -11.20 -3.01
CA VAL A 242 11.96 -11.27 -4.26
C VAL A 242 11.20 -10.61 -5.40
N PHE A 243 9.89 -10.83 -5.52
CA PHE A 243 9.07 -10.21 -6.55
C PHE A 243 9.04 -8.68 -6.44
N LEU A 244 8.95 -8.14 -5.23
CA LEU A 244 9.05 -6.70 -4.98
C LEU A 244 10.44 -6.12 -5.31
N VAL A 245 11.51 -6.85 -5.00
CA VAL A 245 12.90 -6.45 -5.33
C VAL A 245 13.14 -6.39 -6.84
N LEU A 246 12.62 -7.37 -7.58
CA LEU A 246 12.76 -7.44 -9.04
C LEU A 246 11.88 -6.42 -9.78
N THR A 247 10.82 -5.94 -9.12
CA THR A 247 9.93 -4.93 -9.70
C THR A 247 10.65 -3.58 -9.82
N ARG A 248 10.51 -2.94 -10.98
CA ARG A 248 11.04 -1.59 -11.26
C ARG A 248 9.95 -0.72 -11.84
N SER A 249 9.83 0.54 -11.47
CA SER A 249 8.95 1.51 -12.11
C SER A 249 9.76 2.46 -13.01
N PHE A 250 9.58 2.38 -14.33
CA PHE A 250 10.29 3.22 -15.32
C PHE A 250 11.80 3.42 -15.04
N GLY A 251 12.49 2.33 -14.71
CA GLY A 251 13.94 2.34 -14.40
C GLY A 251 14.30 2.57 -12.93
N VAL A 252 13.34 2.95 -12.09
CA VAL A 252 13.50 3.13 -10.64
C VAL A 252 13.17 1.83 -9.89
N PRO A 253 14.04 1.35 -8.96
CA PRO A 253 13.73 0.19 -8.11
C PRO A 253 12.47 0.41 -7.27
N TYR A 254 11.55 -0.55 -7.27
CA TYR A 254 10.25 -0.39 -6.60
C TYR A 254 10.35 -0.31 -5.07
N LEU A 255 11.36 -0.94 -4.48
CA LEU A 255 11.65 -0.89 -3.05
C LEU A 255 12.57 0.26 -2.63
N TRP A 256 12.90 1.21 -3.50
CA TRP A 256 13.63 2.41 -3.06
C TRP A 256 12.77 3.22 -2.08
N PRO A 257 13.31 3.68 -0.92
CA PRO A 257 14.72 3.75 -0.52
C PRO A 257 15.26 2.60 0.35
N LEU A 258 14.51 1.51 0.51
CA LEU A 258 14.99 0.32 1.22
C LEU A 258 16.04 -0.42 0.39
N ILE A 259 15.78 -0.60 -0.92
CA ILE A 259 16.69 -1.25 -1.87
C ILE A 259 16.70 -0.43 -3.18
N PRO A 260 17.84 0.17 -3.57
CA PRO A 260 19.09 0.31 -2.81
C PRO A 260 18.89 1.18 -1.55
N PHE A 261 19.65 0.87 -0.49
CA PHE A 261 19.48 1.51 0.82
C PHE A 261 19.93 2.97 0.81
N ASP A 262 19.02 3.89 1.14
CA ASP A 262 19.30 5.31 1.35
C ASP A 262 18.71 5.74 2.70
N LEU A 263 19.58 5.88 3.71
CA LEU A 263 19.19 6.21 5.08
C LEU A 263 18.46 7.55 5.19
N LYS A 264 18.86 8.56 4.40
CA LYS A 264 18.26 9.90 4.45
C LYS A 264 16.85 9.86 3.88
N ALA A 265 16.68 9.20 2.74
CA ALA A 265 15.37 9.03 2.12
C ALA A 265 14.46 8.14 2.97
N LEU A 266 14.97 7.03 3.52
CA LEU A 266 14.19 6.15 4.39
C LEU A 266 13.74 6.85 5.68
N GLY A 267 14.62 7.64 6.30
CA GLY A 267 14.25 8.47 7.45
C GLY A 267 13.13 9.46 7.11
N SER A 268 13.14 10.03 5.89
CA SER A 268 12.08 10.93 5.43
C SER A 268 10.74 10.21 5.19
N VAL A 269 10.79 8.95 4.76
CA VAL A 269 9.62 8.09 4.60
C VAL A 269 9.05 7.68 5.95
N ILE A 270 9.88 7.36 6.96
CA ILE A 270 9.39 6.90 8.26
C ILE A 270 8.88 8.06 9.13
N VAL A 271 9.62 9.16 9.20
CA VAL A 271 9.41 10.21 10.23
C VAL A 271 8.81 11.50 9.66
N ARG A 272 8.63 11.65 8.34
CA ARG A 272 8.10 12.89 7.73
C ARG A 272 8.73 14.16 8.33
N PRO A 273 9.98 14.51 7.97
CA PRO A 273 10.60 15.72 8.49
C PRO A 273 9.74 16.96 8.15
N PRO A 274 9.71 17.98 9.03
CA PRO A 274 9.04 19.24 8.72
C PRO A 274 9.55 19.82 7.40
N VAL A 275 8.69 20.52 6.66
CA VAL A 275 9.02 21.13 5.35
C VAL A 275 10.27 22.01 5.45
N ALA A 276 10.46 22.72 6.57
CA ALA A 276 11.62 23.59 6.79
C ALA A 276 12.96 22.82 6.94
N VAL A 277 12.92 21.53 7.26
CA VAL A 277 14.09 20.65 7.40
C VAL A 277 14.33 19.82 6.14
N GLN A 278 13.29 19.61 5.32
CA GLN A 278 13.37 18.82 4.11
C GLN A 278 14.02 19.60 2.97
N ARG A 279 15.34 19.40 2.82
CA ARG A 279 16.17 20.17 1.87
C ARG A 279 16.33 19.53 0.50
N SER A 280 16.42 18.20 0.42
CA SER A 280 16.75 17.51 -0.82
C SER A 280 15.53 16.86 -1.49
N ARG A 281 15.54 16.82 -2.83
CA ARG A 281 14.61 16.00 -3.62
C ARG A 281 15.07 14.54 -3.65
N PRO A 282 14.17 13.59 -3.95
CA PRO A 282 14.53 12.18 -4.11
C PRO A 282 15.63 11.99 -5.17
N SER A 283 16.79 11.46 -4.76
CA SER A 283 17.96 11.26 -5.62
C SER A 283 17.69 10.28 -6.78
N VAL A 284 16.81 9.30 -6.54
CA VAL A 284 16.48 8.25 -7.50
C VAL A 284 15.80 8.76 -8.77
N LEU A 285 15.16 9.93 -8.70
CA LEU A 285 14.47 10.56 -9.83
C LEU A 285 15.41 11.36 -10.73
N LYS A 286 16.65 11.60 -10.30
CA LYS A 286 17.65 12.42 -11.00
C LYS A 286 17.08 13.79 -11.44
N PRO A 287 16.53 14.59 -10.51
CA PRO A 287 15.97 15.89 -10.86
C PRO A 287 17.05 16.86 -11.34
N LEU A 288 16.68 17.83 -12.19
CA LEU A 288 17.59 18.87 -12.68
C LEU A 288 18.12 19.75 -11.54
N ASP A 289 17.24 20.09 -10.61
CA ASP A 289 17.57 20.79 -9.37
C ASP A 289 17.48 19.78 -8.20
N PRO A 290 18.57 19.46 -7.49
CA PRO A 290 18.54 18.53 -6.37
C PRO A 290 17.96 19.13 -5.08
N ASP A 291 17.93 20.46 -4.95
CA ASP A 291 17.63 21.15 -3.69
C ASP A 291 16.21 21.73 -3.69
N ARG A 292 15.34 21.27 -2.79
CA ARG A 292 13.99 21.83 -2.60
C ARG A 292 14.00 23.27 -2.14
N GLN A 293 15.03 23.64 -1.37
CA GLN A 293 15.17 24.98 -0.79
C GLN A 293 16.60 25.49 -1.03
N PRO A 294 16.77 26.63 -1.72
CA PRO A 294 18.10 27.19 -2.00
C PRO A 294 18.82 27.68 -0.73
N ARG A 295 18.07 27.95 0.34
CA ARG A 295 18.58 28.24 1.69
C ARG A 295 17.72 27.48 2.70
N PRO A 296 18.30 26.95 3.79
CA PRO A 296 17.50 26.35 4.85
C PRO A 296 16.47 27.36 5.36
N ALA A 297 15.19 27.02 5.32
CA ALA A 297 14.20 27.78 6.05
C ALA A 297 14.63 27.88 7.53
N PRO A 298 14.39 29.01 8.22
CA PRO A 298 14.79 29.19 9.61
C PRO A 298 13.92 28.30 10.53
N ALA A 299 14.22 27.00 10.55
CA ALA A 299 13.57 26.01 11.41
C ALA A 299 14.18 25.97 12.81
N ARG A 300 15.35 26.60 12.98
CA ARG A 300 16.11 26.66 14.23
C ARG A 300 16.08 28.11 14.70
N LYS A 301 15.93 28.35 16.01
CA LYS A 301 16.25 29.66 16.61
C LYS A 301 17.59 30.12 16.00
N PRO A 302 17.71 31.38 15.52
CA PRO A 302 18.98 31.88 15.06
C PRO A 302 19.99 31.61 16.17
N VAL A 303 21.06 30.88 15.86
CA VAL A 303 22.15 30.71 16.80
C VAL A 303 22.70 32.11 17.01
N SER A 304 22.44 32.71 18.17
CA SER A 304 23.11 33.92 18.62
C SER A 304 24.58 33.55 18.81
N GLY A 305 25.41 33.78 17.80
CA GLY A 305 26.82 33.42 17.86
C GLY A 305 27.47 33.52 16.50
N GLY A 306 28.22 34.59 16.28
CA GLY A 306 28.69 35.01 14.97
C GLY A 306 29.77 34.13 14.35
N ARG A 307 29.93 34.32 13.04
CA ARG A 307 31.22 34.58 12.39
C ARG A 307 30.91 35.16 11.01
N LYS A 308 31.16 36.47 10.87
CA LYS A 308 31.30 37.10 9.56
C LYS A 308 32.39 36.34 8.79
N ARG A 309 32.11 35.88 7.58
CA ARG A 309 33.17 35.42 6.67
C ARG A 309 33.86 36.68 6.09
N PRO A 310 35.20 36.72 6.05
CA PRO A 310 35.96 37.84 5.49
C PRO A 310 35.80 37.90 3.95
N PRO A 311 36.13 39.06 3.34
CA PRO A 311 35.56 39.52 2.06
C PRO A 311 35.88 38.65 0.86
#